data_AF-A0A349DVQ8-F1
#
_entry.id   AF-A0A349DVQ8-F1
#
_cell.length_a   1.000
_cell.length_b   1.000
_cell.length_c   1.000
_cell.angle_alpha   90.00
_cell.angle_beta   90.00
_cell.angle_gamma   90.00
#
_symmetry.space_group_name_H-M   'P 1'
#
loop_
_entity.id
_entity.type
_entity.pdbx_description
1 polymer ?
#
loop_
_entity_poly.entity_id
_entity_poly.type
_entity_poly.pdbx_seq_one_letter_code
_entity_poly.pdbx_strand_id
1 'polypeptide(L)'
;MKQFTFALMLVIGFAACKQTQRSQEQTTPDSSKEVGKNSSSTQTGQKPDPNSSTTNAQNLPKGPIKPVENLYKDASFETKIIDGKENTFGYEIAVTLNGKTQRIRQEHKPSVPGIRGFDTKEDAQKVADFVVNKIKTKGFPPTVTPEELKTLGVIK
;
A
#
# COMPACT_ATOMS: atom_id res chain seq x y z
N MET A 1 -5.44 48.08 21.42
CA MET A 1 -6.20 48.07 22.70
C MET A 1 -7.30 47.03 22.53
N LYS A 2 -7.38 45.88 23.20
CA LYS A 2 -6.94 45.47 24.53
C LYS A 2 -6.48 44.01 24.50
N GLN A 3 -5.41 43.76 25.24
CA GLN A 3 -4.87 42.46 25.64
C GLN A 3 -5.86 41.81 26.62
N PHE A 4 -6.04 40.48 26.57
CA PHE A 4 -6.42 39.73 27.76
C PHE A 4 -5.72 38.37 27.75
N THR A 5 -4.55 38.40 28.37
CA THR A 5 -3.78 37.27 28.87
C THR A 5 -4.59 36.56 29.96
N PHE A 6 -4.79 35.25 29.84
CA PHE A 6 -5.07 34.40 30.99
C PHE A 6 -4.09 33.23 30.98
N ALA A 7 -3.09 33.34 31.84
CA ALA A 7 -2.25 32.26 32.28
C ALA A 7 -3.07 31.35 33.20
N LEU A 8 -3.02 30.04 32.97
CA LEU A 8 -3.22 29.06 34.04
C LEU A 8 -2.18 27.96 33.86
N MET A 9 -1.08 28.16 34.58
CA MET A 9 -0.02 27.20 34.84
C MET A 9 -0.41 26.25 35.96
N LEU A 10 0.25 25.09 35.96
CA LEU A 10 0.29 24.03 36.96
C LEU A 10 -0.99 23.18 37.03
N VAL A 11 -0.88 21.85 36.99
CA VAL A 11 -0.59 21.07 38.21
C VAL A 11 -0.32 19.59 37.82
N ILE A 12 0.78 19.04 38.36
CA ILE A 12 1.05 17.62 38.74
C ILE A 12 1.22 16.60 37.59
N GLY A 13 2.23 15.72 37.54
CA GLY A 13 3.25 15.29 38.48
C GLY A 13 3.74 13.90 38.01
N PHE A 14 5.05 13.66 38.08
CA PHE A 14 5.69 12.41 37.71
C PHE A 14 5.27 11.27 38.65
N ALA A 15 4.89 10.11 38.10
CA ALA A 15 4.94 8.84 38.80
C ALA A 15 5.54 7.77 37.86
N ALA A 16 6.86 7.66 37.91
CA ALA A 16 7.58 6.50 37.44
C ALA A 16 7.40 5.37 38.47
N CYS A 17 6.86 4.23 38.04
CA CYS A 17 7.04 2.96 38.72
C CYS A 17 7.70 1.97 37.76
N LYS A 18 9.00 1.74 38.00
CA LYS A 18 9.73 0.55 37.57
C LYS A 18 9.35 -0.60 38.50
N GLN A 19 9.02 -1.77 37.96
CA GLN A 19 9.19 -3.07 38.63
C GLN A 19 8.93 -4.17 37.58
N THR A 20 9.56 -5.34 37.48
CA THR A 20 10.84 -5.95 37.88
C THR A 20 10.74 -7.42 37.42
N GLN A 21 11.84 -7.96 36.89
CA GLN A 21 12.23 -9.38 36.73
C GLN A 21 11.34 -10.29 35.85
N ARG A 22 11.87 -10.89 34.77
CA ARG A 22 12.89 -11.96 34.69
C ARG A 22 12.33 -13.31 35.15
N SER A 23 11.96 -14.15 34.19
CA SER A 23 12.27 -15.59 34.21
C SER A 23 12.62 -16.04 32.80
N GLN A 24 13.83 -16.59 32.70
CA GLN A 24 14.25 -17.49 31.64
C GLN A 24 13.55 -18.83 31.87
N GLU A 25 13.15 -19.53 30.81
CA GLU A 25 13.32 -20.97 30.81
C GLU A 25 13.81 -21.42 29.44
N GLN A 26 14.94 -22.08 29.50
CA GLN A 26 15.72 -22.66 28.42
C GLN A 26 15.53 -24.17 28.53
N THR A 27 15.18 -24.83 27.44
CA THR A 27 15.46 -26.26 27.24
C THR A 27 15.61 -26.52 25.73
N THR A 28 16.86 -26.65 25.32
CA THR A 28 17.33 -27.43 24.16
C THR A 28 17.49 -28.91 24.59
N PRO A 29 18.04 -29.83 23.77
CA PRO A 29 17.81 -30.18 22.36
C PRO A 29 17.65 -31.72 22.14
N ASP A 30 17.10 -32.15 21.00
CA ASP A 30 17.42 -33.42 20.27
C ASP A 30 16.35 -33.62 19.19
N SER A 31 16.49 -34.31 18.06
CA SER A 31 17.55 -34.67 17.10
C SER A 31 16.89 -35.67 16.15
N SER A 32 17.34 -35.71 14.90
CA SER A 32 17.15 -36.79 13.90
C SER A 32 15.71 -37.09 13.40
N LYS A 33 15.42 -37.57 12.20
CA LYS A 33 16.04 -37.70 10.84
C LYS A 33 14.99 -38.50 10.04
N GLU A 34 14.77 -38.19 8.77
CA GLU A 34 14.40 -39.09 7.63
C GLU A 34 13.84 -38.20 6.50
N VAL A 35 14.55 -37.92 5.39
CA VAL A 35 14.93 -38.75 4.23
C VAL A 35 13.73 -39.30 3.45
N GLY A 36 13.42 -38.61 2.34
CA GLY A 36 12.57 -39.07 1.24
C GLY A 36 12.97 -38.41 -0.08
N LYS A 37 13.91 -39.06 -0.79
CA LYS A 37 14.20 -38.99 -2.24
C LYS A 37 12.91 -39.25 -3.05
N ASN A 38 12.63 -38.85 -4.30
CA ASN A 38 13.28 -38.18 -5.43
C ASN A 38 12.14 -37.82 -6.42
N SER A 39 12.31 -36.79 -7.26
CA SER A 39 11.95 -36.72 -8.71
C SER A 39 12.15 -35.27 -9.16
N SER A 40 13.33 -34.91 -9.67
CA SER A 40 13.65 -34.93 -11.11
C SER A 40 12.70 -34.11 -11.98
N SER A 41 13.05 -32.85 -12.20
CA SER A 41 12.99 -32.27 -13.54
C SER A 41 13.95 -31.08 -13.63
N THR A 42 15.03 -31.33 -14.35
CA THR A 42 15.96 -30.37 -14.95
C THR A 42 15.24 -29.35 -15.83
N GLN A 43 15.62 -28.07 -15.71
CA GLN A 43 15.68 -27.07 -16.78
C GLN A 43 16.41 -25.83 -16.22
N THR A 44 17.73 -25.78 -16.21
CA THR A 44 18.59 -25.12 -17.21
C THR A 44 18.02 -23.84 -17.85
N GLY A 45 18.47 -22.70 -17.29
CA GLY A 45 18.87 -21.47 -17.98
C GLY A 45 18.01 -20.92 -19.11
N GLN A 46 17.28 -19.84 -18.83
CA GLN A 46 16.99 -18.76 -19.78
C GLN A 46 16.79 -17.44 -19.03
N LYS A 47 17.62 -16.46 -19.38
CA LYS A 47 17.49 -15.03 -19.04
C LYS A 47 16.17 -14.50 -19.61
N PRO A 48 15.23 -13.95 -18.80
CA PRO A 48 14.06 -13.29 -19.34
C PRO A 48 14.43 -11.85 -19.73
N ASP A 49 14.40 -11.59 -21.03
CA ASP A 49 14.43 -10.23 -21.58
C ASP A 49 13.15 -9.45 -21.21
N PRO A 50 13.22 -8.12 -21.11
CA PRO A 50 12.21 -7.28 -20.49
C PRO A 50 11.14 -6.86 -21.51
N ASN A 51 10.16 -7.71 -21.77
CA ASN A 51 8.84 -7.28 -22.27
C ASN A 51 7.86 -8.45 -22.31
N SER A 52 6.96 -8.53 -21.34
CA SER A 52 5.74 -9.34 -21.48
C SER A 52 4.61 -8.70 -20.69
N SER A 53 4.11 -7.61 -21.26
CA SER A 53 2.71 -7.22 -21.16
C SER A 53 1.86 -8.27 -21.87
N THR A 54 1.44 -9.32 -21.15
CA THR A 54 0.39 -10.22 -21.65
C THR A 54 -0.95 -9.55 -21.44
N THR A 55 -1.32 -8.71 -22.42
CA THR A 55 -2.70 -8.30 -22.65
C THR A 55 -3.50 -9.54 -22.99
N ASN A 56 -4.50 -9.90 -22.17
CA ASN A 56 -5.61 -10.74 -22.63
C ASN A 56 -6.41 -9.93 -23.66
N ALA A 57 -5.91 -9.90 -24.89
CA ALA A 57 -6.62 -9.45 -26.06
C ALA A 57 -7.34 -10.67 -26.65
N GLN A 58 -8.56 -10.95 -26.20
CA GLN A 58 -9.42 -11.91 -26.87
C GLN A 58 -10.75 -11.27 -27.24
N ASN A 59 -10.92 -11.11 -28.56
CA ASN A 59 -12.07 -10.65 -29.34
C ASN A 59 -12.36 -9.14 -29.36
N LEU A 60 -11.51 -8.38 -30.07
CA LEU A 60 -11.86 -7.03 -30.55
C LEU A 60 -12.23 -7.09 -32.05
N PRO A 61 -13.43 -6.63 -32.45
CA PRO A 61 -13.79 -6.49 -33.86
C PRO A 61 -12.78 -5.60 -34.59
N LYS A 62 -12.27 -6.08 -35.74
CA LYS A 62 -11.32 -5.35 -36.60
C LYS A 62 -12.07 -4.25 -37.36
N GLY A 63 -12.34 -3.14 -36.68
CA GLY A 63 -12.82 -1.87 -37.24
C GLY A 63 -11.97 -0.70 -36.73
N PRO A 64 -12.14 0.53 -37.24
CA PRO A 64 -11.38 1.69 -36.77
C PRO A 64 -11.60 1.89 -35.27
N ILE A 65 -10.53 1.67 -34.48
CA ILE A 65 -10.54 1.68 -33.02
C ILE A 65 -10.73 3.15 -32.57
N LYS A 66 -11.96 3.52 -32.21
CA LYS A 66 -12.18 4.74 -31.44
C LYS A 66 -11.47 4.61 -30.10
N PRO A 67 -10.83 5.66 -29.55
CA PRO A 67 -10.17 5.59 -28.25
C PRO A 67 -11.14 5.02 -27.21
N VAL A 68 -10.72 3.99 -26.47
CA VAL A 68 -11.48 3.47 -25.34
C VAL A 68 -11.55 4.59 -24.31
N GLU A 69 -12.72 5.23 -24.21
CA GLU A 69 -12.95 6.35 -23.32
C GLU A 69 -12.91 5.86 -21.87
N ASN A 70 -12.24 6.63 -20.99
CA ASN A 70 -12.16 6.27 -19.59
C ASN A 70 -13.52 6.47 -18.89
N LEU A 71 -14.13 5.37 -18.47
CA LEU A 71 -15.43 5.33 -17.77
C LEU A 71 -15.42 6.05 -16.41
N TYR A 72 -14.26 6.27 -15.82
CA TYR A 72 -14.12 6.85 -14.47
C TYR A 72 -13.79 8.34 -14.46
N LYS A 73 -13.74 9.00 -15.63
CA LYS A 73 -13.40 10.42 -15.74
C LYS A 73 -14.39 11.33 -14.98
N ASP A 74 -15.68 10.94 -14.99
CA ASP A 74 -16.78 11.67 -14.35
C ASP A 74 -17.20 11.04 -13.00
N ALA A 75 -16.41 10.08 -12.49
CA ALA A 75 -16.69 9.46 -11.21
C ALA A 75 -16.40 10.41 -10.04
N SER A 76 -17.14 10.25 -8.95
CA SER A 76 -16.84 10.93 -7.69
C SER A 76 -15.83 10.12 -6.88
N PHE A 77 -14.87 10.81 -6.26
CA PHE A 77 -13.78 10.19 -5.50
C PHE A 77 -13.71 10.79 -4.09
N GLU A 78 -13.60 9.93 -3.09
CA GLU A 78 -13.32 10.29 -1.71
C GLU A 78 -12.11 9.48 -1.23
N THR A 79 -11.10 10.16 -0.68
CA THR A 79 -9.90 9.53 -0.11
C THR A 79 -9.94 9.59 1.41
N LYS A 80 -9.57 8.50 2.09
CA LYS A 80 -9.42 8.43 3.55
C LYS A 80 -8.10 7.80 3.91
N ILE A 81 -7.41 8.37 4.89
CA ILE A 81 -6.24 7.73 5.49
C ILE A 81 -6.70 6.75 6.55
N ILE A 82 -6.14 5.55 6.53
CA ILE A 82 -6.42 4.48 7.48
C ILE A 82 -5.17 4.15 8.27
N ASP A 83 -5.34 3.77 9.53
CA ASP A 83 -4.23 3.26 10.32
C ASP A 83 -3.91 1.81 9.88
N GLY A 84 -2.62 1.55 9.66
CA GLY A 84 -2.08 0.25 9.31
C GLY A 84 -1.44 -0.45 10.52
N LYS A 85 -0.79 -1.58 10.25
CA LYS A 85 -0.02 -2.30 11.28
C LYS A 85 1.25 -1.54 11.64
N GLU A 86 1.85 -1.86 12.79
CA GLU A 86 3.15 -1.32 13.21
C GLU A 86 3.26 0.21 13.23
N ASN A 87 2.17 0.91 13.57
CA ASN A 87 2.08 2.38 13.57
C ASN A 87 2.38 3.01 12.20
N THR A 88 2.00 2.32 11.13
CA THR A 88 2.06 2.85 9.76
C THR A 88 0.68 3.28 9.26
N PHE A 89 0.64 3.88 8.09
CA PHE A 89 -0.58 4.37 7.47
C PHE A 89 -0.84 3.69 6.13
N GLY A 90 -2.12 3.54 5.80
CA GLY A 90 -2.59 3.17 4.48
C GLY A 90 -3.58 4.20 3.97
N TYR A 91 -4.21 3.89 2.84
CA TYR A 91 -5.28 4.72 2.31
C TYR A 91 -6.45 3.87 1.81
N GLU A 92 -7.58 4.54 1.69
CA GLU A 92 -8.79 4.02 1.10
C GLU A 92 -9.40 5.02 0.13
N ILE A 93 -9.79 4.55 -1.04
CA ILE A 93 -10.41 5.37 -2.09
C ILE A 93 -11.80 4.81 -2.36
N ALA A 94 -12.84 5.62 -2.11
CA ALA A 94 -14.19 5.33 -2.54
C ALA A 94 -14.44 5.96 -3.91
N VAL A 95 -14.79 5.14 -4.90
CA VAL A 95 -15.09 5.54 -6.28
C VAL A 95 -16.57 5.30 -6.52
N THR A 96 -17.32 6.37 -6.81
CA THR A 96 -18.76 6.28 -7.10
C THR A 96 -19.02 6.60 -8.56
N LEU A 97 -19.59 5.63 -9.27
CA LEU A 97 -19.96 5.74 -10.68
C LEU A 97 -21.37 5.16 -10.87
N ASN A 98 -22.27 5.93 -11.51
CA ASN A 98 -23.65 5.52 -11.79
C ASN A 98 -24.40 5.01 -10.55
N GLY A 99 -24.23 5.68 -9.41
CA GLY A 99 -24.84 5.32 -8.13
C GLY A 99 -24.25 4.07 -7.45
N LYS A 100 -23.20 3.46 -8.01
CA LYS A 100 -22.49 2.32 -7.40
C LYS A 100 -21.15 2.78 -6.85
N THR A 101 -20.90 2.48 -5.57
CA THR A 101 -19.65 2.81 -4.89
C THR A 101 -18.75 1.57 -4.74
N GLN A 102 -17.51 1.69 -5.19
CA GLN A 102 -16.46 0.69 -5.03
C GLN A 102 -15.36 1.25 -4.12
N ARG A 103 -14.77 0.40 -3.28
CA ARG A 103 -13.74 0.82 -2.32
C ARG A 103 -12.42 0.10 -2.62
N ILE A 104 -11.36 0.88 -2.75
CA ILE A 104 -9.99 0.39 -2.93
C ILE A 104 -9.27 0.65 -1.61
N ARG A 105 -8.99 -0.41 -0.84
CA ARG A 105 -8.33 -0.31 0.45
C ARG A 105 -6.91 -0.86 0.35
N GLN A 106 -5.92 -0.02 0.65
CA GLN A 106 -4.50 -0.37 0.63
C GLN A 106 -3.87 -0.05 1.98
N GLU A 107 -3.66 -1.10 2.78
CA GLU A 107 -2.98 -0.99 4.09
C GLU A 107 -1.46 -0.86 3.94
N HIS A 108 -0.90 -1.37 2.85
CA HIS A 108 0.54 -1.48 2.64
C HIS A 108 1.03 -0.55 1.53
N LYS A 109 2.32 -0.22 1.57
CA LYS A 109 2.95 0.61 0.54
C LYS A 109 3.00 -0.17 -0.80
N PRO A 110 2.36 0.33 -1.88
CA PRO A 110 2.39 -0.37 -3.16
C PRO A 110 3.84 -0.41 -3.69
N SER A 111 4.16 -1.43 -4.48
CA SER A 111 5.47 -1.53 -5.16
C SER A 111 6.72 -1.51 -4.26
N VAL A 112 6.53 -1.73 -2.96
CA VAL A 112 7.59 -1.99 -1.99
C VAL A 112 7.34 -3.36 -1.38
N PRO A 113 8.36 -4.24 -1.30
CA PRO A 113 8.18 -5.56 -0.72
C PRO A 113 7.86 -5.48 0.77
N GLY A 114 7.04 -6.42 1.25
CA GLY A 114 6.62 -6.53 2.64
C GLY A 114 5.17 -6.11 2.90
N ILE A 115 4.82 -6.00 4.18
CA ILE A 115 3.46 -5.67 4.66
C ILE A 115 3.41 -4.33 5.40
N ARG A 116 4.46 -3.51 5.26
CA ARG A 116 4.56 -2.23 5.95
C ARG A 116 3.83 -1.14 5.15
N GLY A 117 3.09 -0.28 5.85
CA GLY A 117 2.43 0.89 5.27
C GLY A 117 3.38 2.08 5.04
N PHE A 118 2.80 3.26 4.88
CA PHE A 118 3.49 4.54 4.84
C PHE A 118 3.90 4.99 6.24
N ASP A 119 5.04 5.67 6.35
CA ASP A 119 5.55 6.15 7.64
C ASP A 119 4.82 7.42 8.11
N THR A 120 4.18 8.16 7.20
CA THR A 120 3.40 9.37 7.49
C THR A 120 2.03 9.34 6.80
N LYS A 121 1.06 10.07 7.36
CA LYS A 121 -0.29 10.21 6.76
C LYS A 121 -0.23 11.00 5.46
N GLU A 122 0.66 11.99 5.42
CA GLU A 122 0.90 12.86 4.27
C GLU A 122 1.38 12.06 3.06
N ASP A 123 2.29 11.10 3.28
CA ASP A 123 2.78 10.25 2.19
C ASP A 123 1.70 9.27 1.70
N ALA A 124 0.90 8.71 2.60
CA ALA A 124 -0.26 7.91 2.23
C ALA A 124 -1.26 8.72 1.40
N GLN A 125 -1.51 9.98 1.78
CA GLN A 125 -2.42 10.88 1.07
C GLN A 125 -1.91 11.23 -0.34
N LYS A 126 -0.63 11.59 -0.49
CA LYS A 126 -0.03 11.87 -1.80
C LYS A 126 -0.20 10.70 -2.77
N VAL A 127 0.01 9.47 -2.30
CA VAL A 127 -0.16 8.28 -3.14
C VAL A 127 -1.62 8.01 -3.44
N ALA A 128 -2.54 8.21 -2.48
CA ALA A 128 -3.97 8.10 -2.72
C ALA A 128 -4.44 9.06 -3.84
N ASP A 129 -4.02 10.33 -3.76
CA ASP A 129 -4.34 11.36 -4.75
C ASP A 129 -3.77 11.01 -6.13
N PHE A 130 -2.53 10.49 -6.15
CA PHE A 130 -1.90 10.00 -7.37
C PHE A 130 -2.69 8.85 -8.02
N VAL A 131 -3.16 7.90 -7.22
CA VAL A 131 -4.00 6.79 -7.69
C VAL A 131 -5.33 7.29 -8.22
N VAL A 132 -5.98 8.24 -7.54
CA VAL A 132 -7.21 8.88 -8.03
C VAL A 132 -6.97 9.51 -9.40
N ASN A 133 -5.87 10.26 -9.56
CA ASN A 133 -5.54 10.87 -10.84
C ASN A 133 -5.30 9.82 -11.94
N LYS A 134 -4.66 8.69 -11.61
CA LYS A 134 -4.52 7.57 -12.55
C LYS A 134 -5.86 6.97 -12.94
N ILE A 135 -6.77 6.75 -11.99
CA ILE A 135 -8.10 6.23 -12.30
C ILE A 135 -8.85 7.20 -13.21
N LYS A 136 -8.74 8.51 -13.00
CA LYS A 136 -9.37 9.55 -13.84
C LYS A 136 -8.79 9.65 -15.25
N THR A 137 -7.52 9.33 -15.45
CA THR A 137 -6.82 9.53 -16.72
C THR A 137 -6.62 8.25 -17.53
N LYS A 138 -6.27 7.15 -16.88
CA LYS A 138 -5.91 5.86 -17.49
C LYS A 138 -6.92 4.74 -17.21
N GLY A 139 -7.89 4.98 -16.32
CA GLY A 139 -8.91 4.01 -15.95
C GLY A 139 -8.43 2.98 -14.93
N PHE A 140 -9.10 1.83 -14.91
CA PHE A 140 -8.91 0.77 -13.91
C PHE A 140 -8.31 -0.50 -14.55
N PRO A 141 -7.45 -1.27 -13.86
CA PRO A 141 -6.91 -1.05 -12.52
C PRO A 141 -5.76 -0.03 -12.50
N PRO A 142 -5.65 0.81 -11.44
CA PRO A 142 -4.49 1.67 -11.27
C PRO A 142 -3.30 0.85 -10.79
N THR A 143 -2.16 1.00 -11.45
CA THR A 143 -0.86 0.49 -10.97
C THR A 143 -0.03 1.66 -10.47
N VAL A 144 0.74 1.47 -9.41
CA VAL A 144 1.74 2.45 -8.93
C VAL A 144 3.10 1.78 -9.04
N THR A 145 4.09 2.44 -9.63
CA THR A 145 5.45 1.90 -9.80
C THR A 145 6.41 2.48 -8.75
N PRO A 146 7.56 1.82 -8.46
CA PRO A 146 8.57 2.37 -7.56
C PRO A 146 9.08 3.76 -8.00
N GLU A 147 9.26 3.99 -9.29
CA GLU A 147 9.75 5.25 -9.86
C GLU A 147 8.77 6.41 -9.62
N GLU A 148 7.47 6.12 -9.70
CA GLU A 148 6.42 7.09 -9.38
C GLU A 148 6.43 7.43 -7.89
N LEU A 149 6.63 6.44 -7.01
CA LEU A 149 6.76 6.71 -5.57
C LEU A 149 8.00 7.53 -5.23
N LYS A 150 9.12 7.31 -5.92
CA LYS A 150 10.33 8.15 -5.80
C LYS A 150 10.07 9.58 -6.24
N THR A 151 9.36 9.75 -7.36
CA THR A 151 8.97 11.06 -7.89
C THR A 151 8.05 11.81 -6.94
N LEU A 152 7.15 11.10 -6.23
CA LEU A 152 6.30 11.65 -5.17
C LEU A 152 7.07 11.93 -3.86
N GLY A 153 8.34 11.54 -3.77
CA GLY A 153 9.17 11.71 -2.58
C GLY A 153 8.81 10.80 -1.40
N VAL A 154 8.05 9.73 -1.65
CA VAL A 154 7.52 8.81 -0.63
C VAL A 154 8.51 7.68 -0.32
N ILE A 155 9.37 7.36 -1.29
CA ILE A 155 10.50 6.44 -1.13
C ILE A 155 11.76 7.09 -1.73
N LYS A 156 12.92 6.65 -1.26
CA LYS A 156 14.24 7.16 -1.71
C LYS A 156 14.84 6.21 -2.75
#